data_AF-A0A369HAF3-F1
#
_entry.id   AF-A0A369HAF3-F1
#
_cell.length_a   1.000
_cell.length_b   1.000
_cell.length_c   1.000
_cell.angle_alpha   90.00
_cell.angle_beta   90.00
_cell.angle_gamma   90.00
#
_symmetry.space_group_name_H-M   'P 1'
#
loop_
_entity.id
_entity.type
_entity.pdbx_description
1 polymer ?
#
loop_
_entity_poly.entity_id
_entity_poly.type
_entity_poly.pdbx_seq_one_letter_code
_entity_poly.pdbx_strand_id
1 'polypeptide(L)' 'MPPPCMTVRPTATPTMVDDCRTRTVCIDYVNSCGIMYGTCVADCDPRPVPTPPPCPKTSTLISSVKAKTTP' A
#
# COMPACT_ATOMS: atom_id res chain seq x y z
N MET A 1 52.59 23.53 -27.01
CA MET A 1 52.35 22.20 -26.43
C MET A 1 51.01 22.26 -25.70
N PRO A 2 49.96 21.55 -26.14
CA PRO A 2 48.68 21.54 -25.43
C PRO A 2 48.81 20.77 -24.10
N PRO A 3 48.07 21.17 -23.05
CA PRO A 3 48.14 20.50 -21.75
C PRO A 3 47.56 19.07 -21.83
N PRO A 4 48.10 18.10 -21.07
CA PRO A 4 47.54 16.76 -21.03
C PRO A 4 46.13 16.79 -20.45
N CYS A 5 45.16 16.28 -21.20
CA CYS A 5 43.77 16.20 -20.76
C CYS A 5 43.65 15.08 -19.70
N MET A 6 43.40 15.46 -18.45
CA MET A 6 43.14 14.48 -17.39
C MET A 6 41.73 13.90 -17.57
N THR A 7 41.67 12.65 -18.01
CA THR A 7 40.43 11.86 -18.02
C THR A 7 40.09 11.48 -16.58
N VAL A 8 39.21 12.25 -15.95
CA VAL A 8 38.60 11.89 -14.66
C VAL A 8 37.63 10.73 -14.88
N ARG A 9 37.97 9.56 -14.34
CA ARG A 9 37.06 8.40 -14.30
C ARG A 9 35.83 8.80 -13.49
N PRO A 10 34.60 8.61 -14.00
CA PRO A 10 33.41 8.90 -13.22
C PRO A 10 33.42 8.04 -11.95
N THR A 11 33.37 8.71 -10.79
CA THR A 11 33.19 8.08 -9.49
C THR A 11 31.90 7.27 -9.52
N ALA A 12 31.98 5.99 -9.18
CA ALA A 12 30.80 5.14 -9.10
C ALA A 12 29.78 5.77 -8.14
N THR A 13 28.60 6.12 -8.66
CA THR A 13 27.46 6.54 -7.86
C THR A 13 27.15 5.44 -6.86
N PRO A 14 26.89 5.73 -5.56
CA PRO A 14 26.49 4.69 -4.64
C PRO A 14 25.21 4.05 -5.20
N THR A 15 25.28 2.75 -5.50
CA THR A 15 24.11 1.95 -5.82
C THR A 15 23.23 2.00 -4.59
N MET A 16 22.10 2.71 -4.64
CA MET A 16 21.10 2.58 -3.59
C MET A 16 20.66 1.12 -3.60
N VAL A 17 20.97 0.41 -2.53
CA VAL A 17 20.40 -0.91 -2.28
C VAL A 17 18.90 -0.68 -2.16
N ASP A 18 18.13 -1.30 -3.06
CA ASP A 18 16.68 -1.19 -3.07
C ASP A 18 16.13 -2.06 -1.94
N ASP A 19 16.20 -1.53 -0.72
CA ASP A 19 15.67 -2.19 0.47
C ASP A 19 14.14 -2.08 0.45
N CYS A 20 13.45 -3.18 0.17
CA CYS A 20 11.98 -3.25 0.15
C CYS A 20 11.32 -2.79 1.46
N ARG A 21 12.05 -2.83 2.58
CA ARG A 21 11.63 -2.34 3.90
C ARG A 21 11.55 -0.81 4.00
N THR A 22 12.13 -0.08 3.06
CA THR A 22 12.03 1.39 2.99
C THR A 22 10.72 1.85 2.37
N ARG A 23 9.98 0.94 1.73
CA ARG A 23 8.69 1.20 1.09
C ARG A 23 7.59 0.43 1.81
N THR A 24 6.44 1.06 1.98
CA THR A 24 5.25 0.43 2.54
C THR A 24 4.21 0.34 1.44
N VAL A 25 3.64 -0.85 1.26
CA VAL A 25 2.45 -1.07 0.45
C VAL A 25 1.24 -1.17 1.37
N CYS A 26 0.09 -0.69 0.92
CA CYS A 26 -1.20 -1.02 1.54
C CYS A 26 -1.99 -1.88 0.57
N ILE A 27 -2.52 -2.98 1.08
CA ILE A 27 -3.26 -3.96 0.31
C ILE A 27 -4.70 -3.95 0.83
N ASP A 28 -5.60 -3.40 0.02
CA ASP A 28 -7.02 -3.32 0.32
C ASP A 28 -7.78 -4.39 -0.46
N TYR A 29 -8.63 -5.12 0.24
CA TYR A 29 -9.51 -6.14 -0.29
C TYR A 29 -10.96 -5.82 0.08
N VAL A 30 -11.89 -6.33 -0.72
CA VAL A 30 -13.32 -6.28 -0.43
C VAL A 30 -13.85 -7.70 -0.40
N ASN A 31 -14.52 -8.10 0.68
CA ASN A 31 -15.12 -9.43 0.76
C ASN A 31 -16.44 -9.48 -0.01
N SER A 32 -17.04 -10.67 -0.14
CA SER A 32 -18.32 -10.87 -0.85
C SER A 32 -19.50 -10.07 -0.27
N CYS A 33 -19.37 -9.58 0.96
CA CYS A 33 -20.36 -8.79 1.66
C CYS A 33 -20.11 -7.28 1.57
N GLY A 34 -19.13 -6.84 0.78
CA GLY A 34 -18.83 -5.42 0.56
C GLY A 34 -18.00 -4.77 1.67
N ILE A 35 -17.38 -5.55 2.56
CA ILE A 35 -16.56 -5.02 3.65
C ILE A 35 -15.13 -4.84 3.15
N MET A 36 -14.62 -3.61 3.24
CA MET A 36 -13.22 -3.30 3.00
C MET A 36 -12.36 -3.79 4.18
N TYR A 37 -11.30 -4.50 3.88
CA TYR A 37 -10.30 -4.95 4.85
C TYR A 37 -8.93 -4.90 4.19
N GLY A 38 -7.90 -4.56 4.95
CA GLY A 38 -6.57 -4.41 4.39
C GLY A 38 -5.48 -4.40 5.43
N THR A 39 -4.25 -4.42 4.96
CA THR A 39 -3.06 -4.30 5.80
C THR A 39 -1.99 -3.51 5.06
N CYS A 40 -1.18 -2.76 5.81
CA CYS A 40 -0.01 -2.09 5.26
C CYS A 40 1.25 -2.80 5.75
N VAL A 41 2.10 -3.21 4.81
CA VAL A 41 3.32 -4.00 5.05
C VAL A 41 4.48 -3.47 4.23
N ALA A 42 5.70 -3.85 4.59
CA ALA A 42 6.88 -3.58 3.76
C ALA A 42 6.67 -4.12 2.34
N ASP A 43 7.24 -3.47 1.34
CA ASP A 43 7.14 -3.84 -0.08
C ASP A 43 7.95 -5.10 -0.43
N CYS A 44 8.09 -6.02 0.53
CA CYS A 44 8.89 -7.22 0.41
C CYS A 44 8.01 -8.40 -0.01
N ASP A 45 8.51 -9.22 -0.91
CA ASP A 45 7.89 -10.48 -1.30
C ASP A 45 8.39 -11.65 -0.44
N PRO A 46 7.52 -12.62 -0.06
CA PRO A 46 6.08 -12.66 -0.33
C PRO A 46 5.27 -11.80 0.65
N ARG A 47 4.25 -11.11 0.12
CA ARG A 47 3.37 -10.26 0.93
C ARG A 47 2.34 -11.10 1.68
N PRO A 48 2.07 -10.83 2.97
CA PRO A 48 1.01 -11.50 3.70
C PRO A 48 -0.36 -11.13 3.14
N VAL A 49 -1.19 -12.14 2.89
CA VAL A 49 -2.59 -11.95 2.47
C VAL A 49 -3.47 -11.98 3.72
N PRO A 50 -4.19 -10.88 4.04
CA PRO A 50 -5.09 -10.84 5.17
C PRO A 50 -6.29 -11.77 4.95
N THR A 51 -6.74 -12.43 6.01
CA THR A 51 -7.96 -13.25 5.97
C THR A 51 -9.21 -12.36 5.98
N PRO A 52 -10.21 -12.63 5.13
CA PRO A 52 -11.43 -11.83 5.08
C PRO A 52 -12.21 -11.91 6.39
N PRO A 53 -12.75 -10.80 6.89
CA PRO A 53 -13.61 -10.80 8.07
C PRO A 53 -14.93 -11.55 7.77
N PRO A 54 -15.56 -12.15 8.80
CA PRO A 54 -16.87 -12.77 8.65
C PRO A 54 -17.91 -11.71 8.28
N CYS A 55 -18.86 -12.09 7.42
CA CYS A 55 -19.98 -11.22 7.11
C CYS A 55 -20.83 -10.98 8.36
N PRO A 56 -21.21 -9.73 8.67
CA PRO A 56 -22.17 -9.47 9.70
C PRO A 56 -23.45 -10.22 9.36
N LYS A 57 -23.98 -10.98 10.32
CA LYS A 57 -25.33 -11.50 10.19
C LYS A 57 -26.23 -10.28 10.10
N THR A 58 -27.03 -10.19 9.05
CA THR A 58 -28.07 -9.17 8.89
C THR A 58 -29.02 -9.23 10.08
N SER A 59 -28.69 -8.53 11.16
CA SER A 59 -29.70 -7.99 12.05
C SER A 59 -30.13 -6.69 11.39
N THR A 60 -31.31 -6.75 10.81
CA THR A 60 -32.08 -5.67 10.22
C THR A 60 -32.04 -4.41 11.08
N LEU A 61 -31.00 -3.60 10.93
CA LEU A 61 -31.01 -2.22 11.41
C LEU A 61 -31.35 -1.36 10.20
N ILE A 62 -32.65 -1.22 10.01
CA ILE A 62 -33.26 0.04 9.60
C ILE A 62 -32.79 1.12 10.59
N SER A 63 -31.51 1.51 10.55
CA SER A 63 -30.95 2.62 11.35
C SER A 63 -30.36 3.72 10.47
N SER A 64 -30.60 3.65 9.16
CA SER A 64 -30.49 4.77 8.25
C SER A 64 -31.85 5.11 7.62
N VAL A 65 -32.94 4.98 8.39
CA VAL A 65 -33.95 6.07 8.42
C VAL A 65 -33.31 7.26 9.15
N LYS A 66 -32.26 7.79 8.54
CA LYS A 66 -31.80 9.16 8.69
C LYS A 66 -31.56 9.73 7.30
N ALA A 67 -32.40 9.32 6.33
CA ALA A 67 -32.83 10.28 5.32
C ALA A 67 -33.56 11.37 6.09
N LYS A 68 -32.83 12.47 6.34
CA LYS A 68 -33.28 13.76 6.84
C LYS A 68 -34.62 14.11 6.19
N THR A 69 -35.69 13.68 6.83
CA THR A 69 -37.07 14.05 6.52
C THR A 69 -37.41 15.18 7.48
N THR A 70 -38.23 16.11 7.00
CA THR A 70 -38.99 17.15 7.72
C THR A 70 -38.37 18.55 7.66
N PRO A 71 -39.20 19.62 7.62
CA PRO A 71 -40.44 19.87 6.86
C PRO A 71 -40.26 20.89 5.73
#